data_AF-A0A4Q3DCK1-F1
#
_entry.id   AF-A0A4Q3DCK1-F1
#
_cell.length_a   1.000
_cell.length_b   1.000
_cell.length_c   1.000
_cell.angle_alpha   90.00
_cell.angle_beta   90.00
_cell.angle_gamma   90.00
#
_symmetry.space_group_name_H-M   'P 1'
#
loop_
_entity.id
_entity.type
_entity.pdbx_description
1 polymer ?
#
loop_
_entity_poly.entity_id
_entity_poly.type
_entity_poly.pdbx_seq_one_letter_code
_entity_poly.pdbx_strand_id
1 'polypeptide(L)'
;VMRDGQQITTIEGLSHGEVLHPMQQAFVKHDAFQCGYCTPGQICSAVGMMNEGKANTLDEIKEMMSGNICRCGAYTNINAAILDAKGANHE
;
A
#
# COMPACT_ATOMS: atom_id res chain seq x y z
N VAL A 1 11.91 20.74 14.26
CA VAL A 1 11.73 21.98 13.46
C VAL A 1 10.89 21.74 12.20
N MET A 2 11.24 20.86 11.25
CA MET A 2 10.48 20.71 9.99
C MET A 2 9.09 20.05 10.09
N ARG A 3 8.84 19.25 11.14
CA ARG A 3 7.57 18.51 11.35
C ARG A 3 7.09 18.57 12.81
N ASP A 4 7.52 19.60 13.54
CA ASP A 4 7.15 19.75 14.95
C ASP A 4 5.62 19.88 15.09
N GLY A 5 5.03 19.16 16.05
CA GLY A 5 3.59 19.09 16.27
C GLY A 5 2.76 18.32 15.24
N GLN A 6 3.36 17.72 14.20
CA GLN A 6 2.62 16.89 13.24
C GLN A 6 2.44 15.45 13.72
N GLN A 7 1.28 14.88 13.38
CA GLN A 7 1.00 13.45 13.57
C GLN A 7 1.67 12.65 12.45
N ILE A 8 2.49 11.65 12.82
CA ILE A 8 3.24 10.81 11.89
C ILE A 8 2.78 9.36 12.07
N THR A 9 2.34 8.74 10.97
CA THR A 9 1.95 7.33 10.93
C THR A 9 3.00 6.53 10.18
N THR A 10 3.47 5.44 10.79
CA THR A 10 4.37 4.45 10.18
C THR A 10 3.61 3.15 9.89
N ILE A 11 4.29 2.13 9.35
CA ILE A 11 3.66 0.83 9.05
C ILE A 11 3.09 0.17 10.31
N GLU A 12 3.76 0.33 11.46
CA GLU A 12 3.35 -0.17 12.77
C GLU A 12 2.10 0.54 13.30
N GLY A 13 1.87 1.79 12.86
CA GLY A 13 0.72 2.60 13.25
C GLY A 13 -0.55 2.31 12.45
N LEU A 14 -0.51 1.43 11.45
CA LEU A 14 -1.67 1.08 10.63
C LEU A 14 -2.55 -0.01 11.24
N SER A 15 -1.97 -0.93 12.03
CA SER A 15 -2.74 -1.98 12.71
C SER A 15 -3.39 -1.47 13.99
N HIS A 16 -4.44 -2.15 14.44
CA HIS A 16 -5.07 -1.91 15.73
C HIS A 16 -4.82 -3.12 16.64
N GLY A 17 -3.72 -3.08 17.40
CA GLY A 17 -3.21 -4.26 18.11
C GLY A 17 -2.86 -5.38 17.14
N GLU A 18 -3.42 -6.57 17.34
CA GLU A 18 -3.23 -7.74 16.48
C GLU A 18 -4.07 -7.71 15.20
N VAL A 19 -4.97 -6.71 15.05
CA VAL A 19 -5.82 -6.60 13.88
C VAL A 19 -5.09 -5.81 12.80
N LEU A 20 -4.74 -6.50 11.71
CA LEU A 20 -4.10 -5.90 10.54
C LEU A 20 -5.03 -4.90 9.83
N HIS A 21 -4.45 -3.84 9.29
CA HIS A 21 -5.13 -2.94 8.36
C HIS A 21 -5.60 -3.70 7.11
N PRO A 22 -6.74 -3.36 6.47
CA PRO A 22 -7.21 -4.02 5.25
C PRO A 22 -6.14 -4.10 4.14
N MET A 23 -5.34 -3.04 3.97
CA MET A 23 -4.21 -3.06 3.04
C MET A 23 -3.13 -4.08 3.42
N GLN A 24 -2.80 -4.22 4.72
CA GLN A 24 -1.84 -5.24 5.18
C GLN A 24 -2.40 -6.64 4.92
N GLN A 25 -3.68 -6.87 5.19
CA GLN A 25 -4.36 -8.15 4.91
C GLN A 25 -4.35 -8.49 3.41
N ALA A 26 -4.63 -7.50 2.55
CA ALA A 26 -4.57 -7.68 1.11
C ALA A 26 -3.15 -8.03 0.64
N PHE A 27 -2.11 -7.39 1.18
CA PHE A 27 -0.74 -7.74 0.84
C PHE A 27 -0.38 -9.19 1.20
N VAL A 28 -0.88 -9.70 2.32
CA VAL A 28 -0.74 -11.12 2.71
C VAL A 28 -1.54 -12.02 1.75
N LYS A 29 -2.80 -11.68 1.48
CA LYS A 29 -3.70 -12.47 0.63
C LYS A 29 -3.17 -12.67 -0.80
N HIS A 30 -2.54 -11.64 -1.36
CA HIS A 30 -2.07 -11.64 -2.75
C HIS A 30 -0.59 -11.97 -2.90
N ASP A 31 0.11 -12.34 -1.82
CA ASP A 31 1.57 -12.53 -1.85
C ASP A 31 2.29 -11.31 -2.47
N ALA A 32 1.90 -10.12 -2.01
CA ALA A 32 2.34 -8.83 -2.55
C ALA A 32 3.70 -8.38 -2.00
N PHE A 33 4.54 -9.32 -1.62
CA PHE A 33 5.89 -9.10 -1.12
C PHE A 33 6.73 -10.37 -1.26
N GLN A 34 8.04 -10.23 -1.10
CA GLN A 34 8.95 -11.38 -0.97
C GLN A 34 9.94 -11.12 0.15
N CYS A 35 11.03 -10.40 -0.12
CA CYS A 35 12.04 -10.08 0.90
C CYS A 35 11.52 -9.17 2.04
N GLY A 36 10.33 -8.59 1.89
CA GLY A 36 9.69 -7.73 2.88
C GLY A 36 10.24 -6.30 2.96
N TYR A 37 11.42 -6.04 2.38
CA TYR A 37 12.14 -4.77 2.61
C TYR A 37 11.39 -3.53 2.12
N CYS A 38 10.77 -3.59 0.93
CA CYS A 38 9.96 -2.48 0.41
C CYS A 38 8.54 -2.42 1.00
N THR A 39 8.08 -3.50 1.66
CA THR A 39 6.68 -3.70 2.01
C THR A 39 6.11 -2.59 2.91
N PRO A 40 6.83 -2.09 3.95
CA PRO A 40 6.36 -0.94 4.72
C PRO A 40 6.06 0.30 3.87
N GLY A 41 6.97 0.65 2.95
CA GLY A 41 6.80 1.81 2.07
C GLY A 41 5.67 1.63 1.06
N GLN A 42 5.54 0.43 0.49
CA GLN A 42 4.44 0.08 -0.42
C GLN A 42 3.08 0.25 0.26
N ILE A 43 2.91 -0.29 1.48
CA ILE A 43 1.63 -0.25 2.19
C ILE A 43 1.29 1.18 2.62
N CYS A 44 2.24 1.91 3.23
CA CYS A 44 2.01 3.30 3.63
C CYS A 44 1.67 4.20 2.43
N SER A 45 2.38 4.03 1.31
CA SER A 45 2.10 4.79 0.09
C SER A 45 0.76 4.41 -0.53
N ALA A 46 0.37 3.13 -0.52
CA ALA A 46 -0.92 2.70 -1.03
C ALA A 46 -2.09 3.30 -0.21
N VAL A 47 -1.97 3.33 1.12
CA VAL A 47 -2.95 3.99 1.99
C VAL A 47 -2.98 5.49 1.76
N GLY A 48 -1.81 6.14 1.62
CA GLY A 48 -1.72 7.56 1.28
C GLY A 48 -2.40 7.88 -0.06
N MET A 49 -2.08 7.10 -1.11
CA MET A 49 -2.68 7.21 -2.44
C MET A 49 -4.20 7.02 -2.41
N MET A 50 -4.72 6.07 -1.64
CA MET A 50 -6.17 5.89 -1.45
C MET A 50 -6.82 7.11 -0.80
N ASN A 51 -6.18 7.69 0.23
CA ASN A 51 -6.69 8.88 0.91
C ASN A 51 -6.68 10.12 0.01
N GLU A 52 -5.80 10.18 -0.99
CA GLU A 52 -5.83 11.25 -1.99
C GLU A 52 -7.04 11.14 -2.93
N GLY A 53 -7.59 9.94 -3.13
CA GLY A 53 -8.82 9.72 -3.90
C GLY A 53 -8.70 9.97 -5.40
N LYS A 54 -7.48 9.98 -5.96
CA LYS A 54 -7.22 10.34 -7.37
C LYS A 54 -7.05 9.15 -8.31
N ALA A 55 -6.58 8.00 -7.81
CA ALA A 55 -6.33 6.83 -8.65
C ALA A 55 -7.62 6.03 -8.84
N ASN A 56 -8.21 6.06 -10.04
CA ASN A 56 -9.46 5.39 -10.40
C ASN A 56 -9.26 4.20 -11.32
N THR A 57 -8.14 4.17 -12.06
CA THR A 57 -7.76 3.09 -12.97
C THR A 57 -6.49 2.39 -12.50
N LEU A 58 -6.23 1.19 -13.03
CA LEU A 58 -5.00 0.46 -12.74
C LEU A 58 -3.75 1.23 -13.17
N ASP A 59 -3.79 1.95 -14.28
CA ASP A 59 -2.62 2.70 -14.75
C ASP A 59 -2.34 3.92 -13.88
N GLU A 60 -3.37 4.59 -13.36
CA GLU A 60 -3.20 5.64 -12.35
C GLU A 60 -2.63 5.07 -11.04
N ILE A 61 -3.06 3.87 -10.62
CA ILE A 61 -2.47 3.19 -9.45
C ILE A 61 -0.98 2.94 -9.67
N LYS A 62 -0.59 2.38 -10.82
CA LYS A 62 0.82 2.12 -11.15
C LYS A 62 1.64 3.40 -11.13
N GLU A 63 1.13 4.48 -11.75
CA GLU A 63 1.83 5.75 -11.81
C GLU A 63 2.01 6.36 -10.42
N MET A 64 0.95 6.41 -9.61
CA MET A 64 1.02 6.98 -8.26
C MET A 64 1.85 6.13 -7.30
N MET A 65 1.98 4.82 -7.56
CA MET A 65 2.83 3.91 -6.78
C MET A 65 4.28 3.84 -7.29
N SER A 66 4.61 4.48 -8.42
CA SER A 66 5.92 4.38 -9.09
C SER A 66 7.12 4.82 -8.23
N GLY A 67 6.88 5.67 -7.22
CA GLY A 67 7.89 6.08 -6.24
C GLY A 67 8.35 4.98 -5.27
N ASN A 68 7.68 3.82 -5.26
CA ASN A 68 8.00 2.70 -4.37
C ASN A 68 8.61 1.53 -5.15
N ILE A 69 9.94 1.43 -5.09
CA ILE A 69 10.68 0.39 -5.83
C ILE A 69 10.64 -0.96 -5.09
N CYS A 70 10.28 -2.01 -5.83
CA CYS A 70 10.34 -3.41 -5.39
C CYS A 70 11.38 -4.18 -6.23
N ARG A 71 12.52 -4.52 -5.64
CA ARG A 71 13.58 -5.27 -6.35
C ARG A 71 13.21 -6.73 -6.60
N CYS A 72 12.34 -7.31 -5.76
CA CYS A 72 11.80 -8.65 -5.94
C CYS A 72 10.83 -8.76 -7.13
N GLY A 73 10.33 -7.63 -7.65
CA GLY A 73 9.42 -7.62 -8.78
C GLY A 73 7.98 -8.02 -8.46
N ALA A 74 7.51 -7.84 -7.22
CA ALA A 74 6.16 -8.21 -6.78
C ALA A 74 5.04 -7.28 -7.28
N TYR A 75 5.30 -6.41 -8.28
CA TYR A 75 4.39 -5.33 -8.68
C TYR A 75 3.00 -5.81 -9.12
N THR A 76 2.92 -6.92 -9.84
CA THR A 76 1.61 -7.49 -10.26
C THR A 76 0.75 -7.83 -9.04
N ASN A 77 1.33 -8.46 -8.04
CA ASN A 77 0.65 -8.84 -6.80
C ASN A 77 0.33 -7.63 -5.92
N ILE A 78 1.22 -6.63 -5.87
CA ILE A 78 0.98 -5.34 -5.21
C ILE A 78 -0.24 -4.64 -5.80
N ASN A 79 -0.32 -4.56 -7.14
CA ASN A 79 -1.48 -3.97 -7.82
C ASN A 79 -2.77 -4.74 -7.52
N ALA A 80 -2.70 -6.08 -7.49
CA ALA A 80 -3.83 -6.93 -7.14
C ALA A 80 -4.32 -6.68 -5.70
N ALA A 81 -3.41 -6.56 -4.74
CA ALA A 81 -3.71 -6.24 -3.35
C ALA A 81 -4.37 -4.86 -3.19
N ILE A 82 -3.86 -3.85 -3.89
CA ILE A 82 -4.40 -2.49 -3.84
C ILE A 82 -5.83 -2.44 -4.38
N LEU A 83 -6.10 -3.12 -5.50
CA LEU A 83 -7.43 -3.17 -6.11
C LEU A 83 -8.43 -3.92 -5.22
N ASP A 84 -8.04 -5.03 -4.61
CA ASP A 84 -8.86 -5.77 -3.64
C ASP A 84 -9.18 -4.90 -2.42
N ALA A 85 -8.18 -4.23 -1.84
CA ALA A 85 -8.38 -3.33 -0.71
C ALA A 85 -9.25 -2.10 -1.06
N LYS A 86 -9.29 -1.69 -2.33
CA LYS A 86 -10.20 -0.63 -2.81
C LYS A 86 -11.65 -1.11 -2.97
N GLY A 87 -11.90 -2.43 -2.96
CA GLY A 87 -13.18 -3.01 -3.31
C GLY A 87 -13.46 -3.03 -4.81
N ALA A 88 -12.42 -2.88 -5.64
CA ALA A 88 -12.53 -3.02 -7.09
C ALA A 88 -12.44 -4.52 -7.43
N ASN A 89 -13.56 -5.12 -7.84
CA ASN A 89 -13.52 -6.45 -8.46
C ASN A 89 -12.76 -6.34 -9.78
N HIS A 90 -11.75 -7.18 -9.94
CA HIS A 90 -11.00 -7.34 -11.19
C HIS A 90 -11.90 -8.00 -12.23
N GLU A 91 -12.53 -7.21 -13.09
CA GLU A 91 -13.12 -7.68 -14.36
C GLU A 91 -12.41 -7.04 -15.55
#